data_AF-A0A7K3HAW3-F1
#
_entry.id   AF-A0A7K3HAW3-F1
#
_cell.length_a   1.000
_cell.length_b   1.000
_cell.length_c   1.000
_cell.angle_alpha   90.00
_cell.angle_beta   90.00
_cell.angle_gamma   90.00
#
_symmetry.space_group_name_H-M   'P 1'
#
loop_
_entity.id
_entity.type
_entity.pdbx_description
1 polymer ?
#
loop_
_entity_poly.entity_id
_entity_poly.type
_entity_poly.pdbx_seq_one_letter_code
_entity_poly.pdbx_strand_id
1 'polypeptide(L)'
;PFRGTRVRTGPRHGGAVRPDGADAFYVLEQRRDGVLLQRGVIGALDLAGPWHGVLPHEDVLPAGVDLHHRITRLTGGCAEPVLLSHRGGPEAAAALASTAAGPADWEAIGEDGTVHRYWACTDPEHRAAIRAGTAGRTALLADGHHRFAAAQRYRGAFGGQPGPWDRVLALLVDSVRHPLRLTAIDRLVPGLDPVRAAAEAARVAQV
;
A
#
# COMPACT_ATOMS: atom_id res chain seq x y z
N PRO A 1 1.62 -8.71 -11.82
CA PRO A 1 1.19 -8.86 -10.40
C PRO A 1 0.13 -7.82 -9.98
N PHE A 2 0.16 -6.58 -10.48
CA PHE A 2 -0.76 -5.52 -10.07
C PHE A 2 -1.93 -5.34 -11.05
N ARG A 3 -3.17 -5.30 -10.56
CA ARG A 3 -4.40 -5.21 -11.37
C ARG A 3 -5.36 -4.20 -10.77
N GLY A 4 -6.20 -3.59 -11.60
CA GLY A 4 -7.32 -2.80 -11.10
C GLY A 4 -8.29 -3.69 -10.32
N THR A 5 -8.85 -3.16 -9.24
CA THR A 5 -10.00 -3.73 -8.56
C THR A 5 -10.94 -2.58 -8.22
N ARG A 6 -12.21 -2.67 -8.61
CA ARG A 6 -13.20 -1.65 -8.28
C ARG A 6 -14.01 -2.10 -7.08
N VAL A 7 -14.03 -1.24 -6.06
CA VAL A 7 -14.81 -1.43 -4.85
C VAL A 7 -15.77 -0.26 -4.74
N ARG A 8 -17.08 -0.54 -4.73
CA ARG A 8 -18.07 0.46 -4.34
C ARG A 8 -18.27 0.38 -2.83
N THR A 9 -18.06 1.50 -2.15
CA THR A 9 -18.56 1.70 -0.78
C THR A 9 -20.01 2.19 -0.89
N GLY A 10 -20.94 1.46 -0.27
CA GLY A 10 -22.31 1.95 -0.08
C GLY A 10 -22.34 3.20 0.80
N PRO A 11 -23.40 4.03 0.73
CA PRO A 11 -23.47 5.25 1.51
C PRO A 11 -23.68 4.91 3.00
N ARG A 12 -22.73 5.36 3.82
CA ARG A 12 -22.74 5.47 5.30
C ARG A 12 -22.66 4.16 6.10
N HIS A 13 -21.76 4.20 7.08
CA HIS A 13 -21.59 3.32 8.25
C HIS A 13 -22.04 1.86 8.08
N GLY A 14 -21.14 1.01 7.60
CA GLY A 14 -21.32 -0.46 7.59
C GLY A 14 -21.54 -1.10 6.22
N GLY A 15 -21.37 -0.36 5.12
CA GLY A 15 -21.49 -0.93 3.78
C GLY A 15 -20.37 -1.92 3.46
N ALA A 16 -20.73 -3.19 3.24
CA ALA A 16 -19.83 -4.20 2.69
C ALA A 16 -19.26 -3.74 1.34
N VAL A 17 -17.94 -3.86 1.19
CA VAL A 17 -17.21 -3.68 -0.06
C VAL A 17 -17.78 -4.65 -1.10
N ARG A 18 -18.42 -4.10 -2.15
CA ARG A 18 -18.92 -4.92 -3.27
C ARG A 18 -18.01 -4.77 -4.49
N PRO A 19 -17.56 -5.89 -5.09
CA PRO A 19 -16.93 -5.87 -6.41
C PRO A 19 -17.91 -5.30 -7.43
N ASP A 20 -17.43 -4.40 -8.28
CA ASP A 20 -18.17 -3.88 -9.44
C ASP A 20 -17.63 -4.53 -10.73
N GLY A 21 -18.43 -4.54 -11.80
CA GLY A 21 -18.17 -5.31 -13.03
C GLY A 21 -17.06 -4.75 -13.94
N ALA A 22 -16.47 -3.60 -13.61
CA ALA A 22 -15.38 -2.99 -14.39
C ALA A 22 -14.11 -2.86 -13.55
N ASP A 23 -13.03 -3.50 -14.00
CA ASP A 23 -11.68 -3.32 -13.47
C ASP A 23 -11.28 -1.84 -13.46
N ALA A 24 -10.92 -1.29 -12.30
CA ALA A 24 -10.41 0.08 -12.17
C ALA A 24 -9.19 0.11 -11.25
N PHE A 25 -8.21 0.95 -11.56
CA PHE A 25 -7.25 1.39 -10.55
C PHE A 25 -7.80 2.62 -9.83
N TYR A 26 -7.34 2.92 -8.62
CA TYR A 26 -7.65 4.20 -7.98
C TYR A 26 -6.38 5.02 -7.81
N VAL A 27 -6.33 6.20 -8.42
CA VAL A 27 -5.24 7.14 -8.16
C VAL A 27 -5.49 7.76 -6.80
N LEU A 28 -4.47 7.75 -5.93
CA LEU A 28 -4.47 8.47 -4.67
C LEU A 28 -3.48 9.63 -4.77
N GLU A 29 -3.91 10.81 -4.37
CA GLU A 29 -3.06 11.98 -4.15
C GLU A 29 -3.16 12.44 -2.70
N GLN A 30 -2.01 12.73 -2.10
CA GLN A 30 -1.91 13.28 -0.75
C GLN A 30 -1.24 14.66 -0.80
N ARG A 31 -1.91 15.66 -0.23
CA ARG A 31 -1.39 17.02 -0.11
C ARG A 31 -1.41 17.50 1.33
N ARG A 32 -0.45 18.34 1.69
CA ARG A 32 -0.46 19.13 2.93
C ARG A 32 -0.07 20.56 2.60
N ASP A 33 -0.85 21.52 3.09
CA ASP A 33 -0.63 22.95 2.84
C ASP A 33 -0.46 23.28 1.34
N GLY A 34 -1.25 22.62 0.49
CA GLY A 34 -1.20 22.74 -0.98
C GLY A 34 -0.06 21.98 -1.66
N VAL A 35 0.95 21.52 -0.91
CA VAL A 35 2.12 20.78 -1.41
C VAL A 35 1.76 19.31 -1.66
N LEU A 36 2.09 18.81 -2.85
CA LEU A 36 1.98 17.40 -3.20
C LEU A 36 3.02 16.58 -2.43
N LEU A 37 2.54 15.75 -1.50
CA LEU A 37 3.38 14.84 -0.73
C LEU A 37 3.62 13.55 -1.50
N GLN A 38 2.54 12.95 -2.01
CA GLN A 38 2.58 11.64 -2.63
C GLN A 38 1.47 11.51 -3.68
N ARG A 39 1.80 10.87 -4.80
CA ARG A 39 0.79 10.35 -5.73
C ARG A 39 1.13 8.90 -6.07
N GLY A 40 0.12 8.05 -6.01
CA GLY A 40 0.26 6.63 -6.27
C GLY A 40 -1.02 6.04 -6.82
N VAL A 41 -1.01 4.73 -6.97
CA VAL A 41 -2.11 3.97 -7.52
C VAL A 41 -2.45 2.79 -6.61
N ILE A 42 -3.74 2.64 -6.31
CA ILE A 42 -4.30 1.55 -5.53
C ILE A 42 -4.84 0.49 -6.49
N GLY A 43 -4.55 -0.77 -6.20
CA GLY A 43 -4.95 -1.93 -6.97
C GLY A 43 -4.72 -3.23 -6.22
N ALA A 44 -5.09 -4.34 -6.84
CA ALA A 44 -4.89 -5.67 -6.32
C ALA A 44 -3.52 -6.22 -6.73
N LEU A 45 -2.70 -6.55 -5.74
CA LEU A 45 -1.41 -7.21 -5.89
C LEU A 45 -1.56 -8.72 -5.73
N ASP A 46 -1.06 -9.46 -6.70
CA ASP A 46 -1.01 -10.93 -6.72
C ASP A 46 0.05 -11.48 -5.73
N LEU A 47 -0.37 -12.40 -4.86
CA LEU A 47 0.43 -13.06 -3.82
C LEU A 47 0.94 -14.45 -4.26
N ALA A 48 0.53 -14.96 -5.42
CA ALA A 48 0.84 -16.33 -5.84
C ALA A 48 2.27 -16.53 -6.37
N GLY A 49 3.05 -15.45 -6.56
CA GLY A 49 4.45 -15.53 -6.96
C GLY A 49 5.38 -15.59 -5.74
N PRO A 50 6.52 -16.31 -5.80
CA PRO A 50 7.64 -16.04 -4.91
C PRO A 50 7.94 -14.54 -4.89
N TRP A 51 8.52 -14.04 -3.81
CA TRP A 51 8.77 -12.63 -3.49
C TRP A 51 9.57 -11.79 -4.52
N HIS A 52 9.82 -12.30 -5.72
CA HIS A 52 10.55 -11.66 -6.81
C HIS A 52 10.01 -10.28 -7.24
N GLY A 53 8.78 -9.92 -6.85
CA GLY A 53 8.21 -8.59 -7.08
C GLY A 53 8.12 -7.68 -5.86
N VAL A 54 8.24 -8.19 -4.62
CA VAL A 54 8.03 -7.42 -3.39
C VAL A 54 9.12 -7.72 -2.37
N LEU A 55 9.90 -6.70 -2.02
CA LEU A 55 11.04 -6.79 -1.11
C LEU A 55 10.67 -6.22 0.27
N PRO A 56 10.49 -7.06 1.31
CA PRO A 56 10.40 -6.58 2.68
C PRO A 56 11.76 -6.05 3.17
N HIS A 57 11.73 -5.19 4.18
CA HIS A 57 12.92 -4.60 4.81
C HIS A 57 12.89 -4.68 6.35
N GLU A 58 11.83 -5.21 6.93
CA GLU A 58 11.73 -5.53 8.36
C GLU A 58 11.18 -6.96 8.53
N ASP A 59 11.53 -7.56 9.67
CA ASP A 59 10.92 -8.79 10.14
C ASP A 59 9.53 -8.52 10.74
N VAL A 60 8.68 -9.55 10.75
CA VAL A 60 7.36 -9.48 11.35
C VAL A 60 7.34 -10.11 12.73
N LEU A 61 6.58 -9.51 13.64
CA LEU A 61 6.31 -10.07 14.97
C LEU A 61 5.12 -11.04 14.88
N PRO A 62 5.21 -12.26 15.45
CA PRO A 62 4.12 -13.24 15.39
C PRO A 62 2.76 -12.70 15.85
N ALA A 63 2.73 -11.94 16.95
CA ALA A 63 1.50 -11.34 17.48
C ALA A 63 0.86 -10.34 16.49
N GLY A 64 1.67 -9.56 15.77
CA GLY A 64 1.17 -8.65 14.74
C GLY A 64 0.56 -9.41 13.56
N VAL A 65 1.23 -10.49 13.13
CA VAL A 65 0.71 -11.36 12.06
C VAL A 65 -0.60 -12.03 12.49
N ASP A 66 -0.70 -12.51 13.73
CA ASP A 66 -1.91 -13.16 14.25
C ASP A 66 -3.11 -12.20 14.30
N LEU A 67 -2.87 -10.95 14.73
CA LEU A 67 -3.89 -9.90 14.75
C LEU A 67 -4.42 -9.63 13.34
N HIS A 68 -3.52 -9.32 12.39
CA HIS A 68 -3.93 -9.03 11.03
C HIS A 68 -4.55 -10.23 10.33
N HIS A 69 -4.06 -11.44 10.59
CA HIS A 69 -4.66 -12.66 10.05
C HIS A 69 -6.08 -12.87 10.56
N ARG A 70 -6.35 -12.60 11.85
CA ARG A 70 -7.71 -12.65 12.40
C ARG A 70 -8.62 -11.62 11.71
N ILE A 71 -8.15 -10.39 11.54
CA ILE A 71 -8.90 -9.33 10.84
C ILE A 71 -9.22 -9.79 9.41
N THR A 72 -8.20 -10.19 8.63
CA THR A 72 -8.35 -10.66 7.25
C THR A 72 -9.33 -11.82 7.15
N ARG A 73 -9.32 -12.77 8.08
CA ARG A 73 -10.29 -13.88 8.11
C ARG A 73 -11.73 -13.41 8.32
N LEU A 74 -11.94 -12.45 9.22
CA LEU A 74 -13.26 -11.91 9.54
C LEU A 74 -13.82 -11.06 8.40
N THR A 75 -12.96 -10.32 7.70
CA THR A 75 -13.34 -9.42 6.61
C THR A 75 -13.28 -10.04 5.23
N GLY A 76 -12.73 -11.26 5.10
CA GLY A 76 -12.53 -11.94 3.82
C GLY A 76 -11.42 -11.33 2.94
N GLY A 77 -10.54 -10.50 3.53
CA GLY A 77 -9.46 -9.81 2.81
C GLY A 77 -8.83 -8.67 3.62
N CYS A 78 -7.67 -8.18 3.20
CA CYS A 78 -7.06 -6.99 3.79
C CYS A 78 -7.66 -5.73 3.17
N ALA A 79 -8.43 -4.97 3.96
CA ALA A 79 -9.11 -3.75 3.50
C ALA A 79 -8.17 -2.56 3.36
N GLU A 80 -7.07 -2.56 4.12
CA GLU A 80 -6.07 -1.50 4.06
C GLU A 80 -4.96 -1.86 3.07
N PRO A 81 -4.56 -0.94 2.18
CA PRO A 81 -3.49 -1.21 1.24
C PRO A 81 -2.15 -1.33 1.97
N VAL A 82 -1.33 -2.31 1.57
CA VAL A 82 0.12 -2.27 1.85
C VAL A 82 0.77 -1.17 1.01
N LEU A 83 1.80 -0.51 1.52
CA LEU A 83 2.51 0.54 0.78
C LEU A 83 3.72 -0.05 0.06
N LEU A 84 3.72 0.08 -1.26
CA LEU A 84 4.80 -0.35 -2.13
C LEU A 84 5.47 0.85 -2.79
N SER A 85 6.80 0.88 -2.77
CA SER A 85 7.61 1.86 -3.49
C SER A 85 8.34 1.20 -4.64
N HIS A 86 8.22 1.75 -5.84
CA HIS A 86 8.95 1.25 -7.00
C HIS A 86 9.43 2.40 -7.88
N ARG A 87 10.33 2.09 -8.81
CA ARG A 87 10.64 3.03 -9.90
C ARG A 87 9.59 2.87 -10.99
N GLY A 88 8.79 3.91 -11.21
CA GLY A 88 7.76 3.94 -12.25
C GLY A 88 8.31 4.07 -13.67
N GLY A 89 7.45 3.89 -14.67
CA GLY A 89 7.69 4.29 -16.05
C GLY A 89 7.03 5.64 -16.35
N PRO A 90 7.56 6.43 -17.31
CA PRO A 90 7.01 7.75 -17.64
C PRO A 90 5.56 7.70 -18.13
N GLU A 91 5.15 6.65 -18.84
CA GLU A 91 3.79 6.46 -19.36
C GLU A 91 2.78 6.22 -18.23
N ALA A 92 3.15 5.39 -17.24
CA ALA A 92 2.32 5.16 -16.07
C ALA A 92 2.15 6.47 -15.27
N ALA A 93 3.24 7.23 -15.09
CA ALA A 93 3.17 8.51 -14.39
C ALA A 93 2.29 9.54 -15.13
N ALA A 94 2.37 9.60 -16.46
CA ALA A 94 1.51 10.44 -17.27
C ALA A 94 0.02 10.03 -17.12
N ALA A 95 -0.28 8.74 -17.18
CA ALA A 95 -1.64 8.22 -16.96
C ALA A 95 -2.22 8.60 -15.59
N LEU A 96 -1.42 8.51 -14.52
CA LEU A 96 -1.82 8.94 -13.19
C LEU A 96 -2.07 10.45 -13.12
N ALA A 97 -1.23 11.25 -13.78
CA ALA A 97 -1.40 12.69 -13.82
C ALA A 97 -2.63 13.13 -14.62
N SER A 98 -2.87 12.51 -15.78
CA SER A 98 -4.06 12.76 -16.59
C SER A 98 -5.33 12.38 -15.84
N THR A 99 -5.32 11.24 -15.14
CA THR A 99 -6.47 10.81 -14.32
C THR A 99 -6.74 11.81 -13.19
N ALA A 100 -5.69 12.33 -12.54
CA ALA A 100 -5.80 13.29 -11.44
C ALA A 100 -6.02 14.76 -11.88
N ALA A 101 -6.15 15.03 -13.18
CA ALA A 101 -6.41 16.38 -13.69
C ALA A 101 -7.87 16.81 -13.56
N GLY A 102 -8.80 15.84 -13.48
CA GLY A 102 -10.23 16.08 -13.28
C GLY A 102 -10.61 16.29 -11.81
N PRO A 103 -11.90 16.59 -11.52
CA PRO A 103 -12.41 16.60 -10.16
C PRO A 103 -12.24 15.23 -9.50
N ALA A 104 -11.89 15.23 -8.21
CA ALA A 104 -11.76 14.00 -7.44
C ALA A 104 -13.14 13.34 -7.23
N ASP A 105 -13.18 12.01 -7.30
CA ASP A 105 -14.39 11.24 -6.97
C ASP A 105 -14.67 11.25 -5.47
N TRP A 106 -13.60 11.31 -4.67
CA TRP A 106 -13.67 11.38 -3.22
C TRP A 106 -12.52 12.20 -2.65
N GLU A 107 -12.80 12.91 -1.57
CA GLU A 107 -11.83 13.67 -0.80
C GLU A 107 -12.05 13.41 0.70
N ALA A 108 -10.96 13.24 1.43
CA ALA A 108 -10.96 13.23 2.89
C ALA A 108 -9.77 13.98 3.45
N ILE A 109 -9.94 14.48 4.67
CA ILE A 109 -8.93 15.22 5.41
C ILE A 109 -8.56 14.37 6.62
N GLY A 110 -7.28 14.02 6.71
CA GLY A 110 -6.71 13.33 7.87
C GLY A 110 -6.63 14.24 9.08
N GLU A 111 -6.51 13.66 10.27
CA GLU A 111 -6.36 14.41 11.54
C GLU A 111 -5.14 15.34 11.54
N ASP A 112 -4.12 15.00 10.76
CA ASP A 112 -2.89 15.76 10.56
C ASP A 112 -2.98 16.84 9.46
N GLY A 113 -4.20 17.10 8.96
CA GLY A 113 -4.47 18.07 7.90
C GLY A 113 -4.12 17.61 6.49
N THR A 114 -3.69 16.35 6.32
CA THR A 114 -3.42 15.80 4.97
C THR A 114 -4.73 15.66 4.20
N VAL A 115 -4.79 16.25 3.02
CA VAL A 115 -5.90 16.07 2.07
C VAL A 115 -5.60 14.88 1.18
N HIS A 116 -6.45 13.86 1.24
CA HIS A 116 -6.42 12.66 0.42
C HIS A 116 -7.49 12.76 -0.66
N ARG A 117 -7.09 12.70 -1.93
CA ARG A 117 -8.00 12.71 -3.08
C ARG A 117 -7.89 11.42 -3.87
N TYR A 118 -9.02 10.96 -4.38
CA TYR A 118 -9.13 9.69 -5.08
C TYR A 118 -9.83 9.87 -6.41
N TRP A 119 -9.32 9.20 -7.44
CA TRP A 119 -9.91 9.12 -8.78
C TRP A 119 -9.94 7.68 -9.25
N ALA A 120 -11.10 7.21 -9.71
CA ALA A 120 -11.22 5.94 -10.40
C ALA A 120 -10.62 6.05 -11.80
N CYS A 121 -9.53 5.35 -12.04
CA CYS A 121 -8.91 5.20 -13.35
C CYS A 121 -9.61 4.06 -14.12
N THR A 122 -10.64 4.40 -14.88
CA THR A 122 -11.43 3.46 -15.70
C THR A 122 -11.00 3.44 -17.17
N ASP A 123 -10.32 4.49 -17.64
CA ASP A 123 -9.80 4.63 -18.99
C ASP A 123 -8.90 3.43 -19.36
N PRO A 124 -9.23 2.66 -20.42
CA PRO A 124 -8.45 1.51 -20.85
C PRO A 124 -6.98 1.82 -21.16
N GLU A 125 -6.68 2.98 -21.75
CA GLU A 125 -5.31 3.37 -22.13
C GLU A 125 -4.48 3.67 -20.89
N HIS A 126 -5.02 4.46 -19.95
CA HIS A 126 -4.37 4.73 -18.68
C HIS A 126 -4.14 3.44 -17.88
N ARG A 127 -5.13 2.53 -17.84
CA ARG A 127 -5.00 1.23 -17.17
C ARG A 127 -3.94 0.35 -17.81
N ALA A 128 -3.84 0.35 -19.14
CA ALA A 128 -2.79 -0.37 -19.87
C ALA A 128 -1.40 0.18 -19.54
N ALA A 129 -1.24 1.51 -19.53
CA ALA A 129 0.00 2.18 -19.17
C ALA A 129 0.44 1.85 -17.73
N ILE A 130 -0.48 1.89 -16.76
CA ILE A 130 -0.20 1.50 -15.36
C ILE A 130 0.22 0.02 -15.29
N ARG A 131 -0.46 -0.88 -16.00
CA ARG A 131 -0.11 -2.31 -16.01
C ARG A 131 1.26 -2.55 -16.62
N ALA A 132 1.58 -1.90 -17.74
CA ALA A 132 2.90 -1.99 -18.39
C ALA A 132 4.00 -1.43 -17.49
N GLY A 133 3.75 -0.29 -16.83
CA GLY A 133 4.69 0.35 -15.91
C GLY A 133 4.97 -0.44 -14.63
N THR A 134 4.20 -1.50 -14.34
CA THR A 134 4.35 -2.36 -13.15
C THR A 134 4.74 -3.80 -13.50
N ALA A 135 4.62 -4.21 -14.76
CA ALA A 135 4.95 -5.56 -15.21
C ALA A 135 6.45 -5.85 -15.08
N GLY A 136 6.80 -7.00 -14.51
CA GLY A 136 8.18 -7.46 -14.38
C GLY A 136 9.06 -6.64 -13.43
N ARG A 137 8.49 -5.68 -12.68
CA ARG A 137 9.23 -4.84 -11.75
C ARG A 137 9.16 -5.35 -10.32
N THR A 138 10.20 -5.01 -9.57
CA THR A 138 10.27 -5.21 -8.12
C THR A 138 9.91 -3.91 -7.40
N ALA A 139 9.21 -4.03 -6.27
CA ALA A 139 8.84 -2.95 -5.39
C ALA A 139 9.32 -3.24 -3.96
N LEU A 140 9.76 -2.20 -3.25
CA LEU A 140 10.03 -2.28 -1.83
C LEU A 140 8.70 -2.22 -1.07
N LEU A 141 8.47 -3.15 -0.15
CA LEU A 141 7.40 -3.05 0.83
C LEU A 141 7.81 -2.01 1.87
N ALA A 142 7.24 -0.82 1.77
CA ALA A 142 7.60 0.32 2.61
C ALA A 142 6.79 0.37 3.90
N ASP A 143 5.56 -0.14 3.89
CA ASP A 143 4.73 -0.28 5.08
C ASP A 143 3.71 -1.44 4.92
N GLY A 144 3.35 -2.07 6.02
CA GLY A 144 2.35 -3.14 6.08
C GLY A 144 2.92 -4.56 6.06
N HIS A 145 4.10 -4.81 6.62
CA HIS A 145 4.74 -6.13 6.64
C HIS A 145 3.92 -7.18 7.37
N HIS A 146 3.33 -6.87 8.53
CA HIS A 146 2.42 -7.82 9.21
C HIS A 146 1.15 -8.08 8.41
N ARG A 147 0.58 -7.07 7.74
CA ARG A 147 -0.59 -7.22 6.84
C ARG A 147 -0.24 -8.12 5.65
N PHE A 148 0.92 -7.91 5.04
CA PHE A 148 1.40 -8.71 3.92
C PHE A 148 1.65 -10.18 4.32
N ALA A 149 2.32 -10.40 5.45
CA ALA A 149 2.57 -11.74 5.99
C ALA A 149 1.25 -12.45 6.39
N ALA A 150 0.32 -11.72 7.01
CA ALA A 150 -1.00 -12.24 7.33
C ALA A 150 -1.80 -12.64 6.09
N ALA A 151 -1.76 -11.83 5.02
CA ALA A 151 -2.42 -12.13 3.76
C ALA A 151 -1.85 -13.40 3.10
N GLN A 152 -0.53 -13.59 3.12
CA GLN A 152 0.09 -14.83 2.64
C GLN A 152 -0.29 -16.06 3.49
N ARG A 153 -0.32 -15.92 4.81
CA ARG A 153 -0.80 -17.00 5.70
C ARG A 153 -2.26 -17.35 5.39
N TYR A 154 -3.10 -16.34 5.21
CA TYR A 154 -4.51 -16.51 4.87
C TYR A 154 -4.66 -17.24 3.53
N ARG A 155 -3.92 -16.83 2.49
CA ARG A 155 -3.83 -17.53 1.21
C ARG A 155 -3.43 -19.00 1.39
N GLY A 156 -2.39 -19.27 2.18
CA GLY A 156 -1.88 -20.61 2.44
C GLY A 156 -2.92 -21.56 3.04
N ALA A 157 -3.89 -21.04 3.81
CA ALA A 157 -4.98 -21.83 4.39
C ALA A 157 -5.93 -22.45 3.34
N PHE A 158 -5.90 -21.97 2.09
CA PHE A 158 -6.71 -22.49 0.99
C PHE A 158 -5.96 -23.47 0.08
N GLY A 159 -4.77 -23.92 0.47
CA GLY A 159 -4.08 -25.03 -0.20
C GLY A 159 -3.78 -24.80 -1.69
N GLY A 160 -3.59 -23.54 -2.11
CA GLY A 160 -3.32 -23.18 -3.50
C GLY A 160 -4.55 -23.16 -4.42
N GLN A 161 -5.76 -23.32 -3.88
CA GLN A 161 -6.99 -23.10 -4.64
C GLN A 161 -7.07 -21.63 -5.08
N PRO A 162 -7.35 -21.35 -6.37
CA PRO A 162 -7.46 -19.98 -6.84
C PRO A 162 -8.65 -19.28 -6.20
N GLY A 163 -8.46 -18.03 -5.78
CA GLY A 163 -9.54 -17.27 -5.16
C GLY A 163 -9.20 -15.82 -4.84
N PRO A 164 -10.13 -15.07 -4.24
CA PRO A 164 -9.90 -13.67 -3.86
C PRO A 164 -8.74 -13.50 -2.87
N TRP A 165 -8.41 -14.53 -2.09
CA TRP A 165 -7.28 -14.59 -1.17
C TRP A 165 -5.90 -14.67 -1.86
N ASP A 166 -5.83 -14.84 -3.18
CA ASP A 166 -4.57 -14.72 -3.93
C ASP A 166 -4.11 -13.28 -4.08
N ARG A 167 -4.84 -12.30 -3.55
CA ARG A 167 -4.54 -10.89 -3.73
C ARG A 167 -4.63 -10.11 -2.44
N VAL A 168 -3.83 -9.06 -2.36
CA VAL A 168 -3.90 -8.03 -1.32
C VAL A 168 -4.07 -6.66 -1.97
N LEU A 169 -4.75 -5.73 -1.29
CA LEU A 169 -4.79 -4.35 -1.73
C LEU A 169 -3.40 -3.73 -1.53
N ALA A 170 -2.90 -2.99 -2.52
CA ALA A 170 -1.64 -2.28 -2.42
C ALA A 170 -1.75 -0.87 -3.00
N LEU A 171 -1.11 0.09 -2.33
CA LEU A 171 -0.83 1.43 -2.82
C LEU A 171 0.60 1.43 -3.35
N LEU A 172 0.74 1.63 -4.66
CA LEU A 172 2.02 1.66 -5.33
C LEU A 172 2.41 3.10 -5.67
N VAL A 173 3.60 3.53 -5.23
CA VAL A 173 4.11 4.90 -5.39
C VAL A 173 5.41 4.92 -6.17
N ASP A 174 5.58 5.93 -7.04
CA ASP A 174 6.80 6.12 -7.81
C ASP A 174 7.87 6.84 -6.98
N SER A 175 8.90 6.10 -6.57
CA SER A 175 9.98 6.58 -5.72
C SER A 175 10.82 7.68 -6.36
N VAL A 176 10.77 7.85 -7.68
CA VAL A 176 11.56 8.87 -8.40
C VAL A 176 10.81 10.21 -8.43
N ARG A 177 9.50 10.16 -8.65
CA ARG A 177 8.66 11.38 -8.79
C ARG A 177 8.10 11.84 -7.45
N HIS A 178 7.72 10.90 -6.60
CA HIS A 178 7.11 11.12 -5.31
C HIS A 178 7.83 10.26 -4.26
N PRO A 179 9.11 10.59 -3.95
CA PRO A 179 9.89 9.79 -3.02
C PRO A 179 9.24 9.75 -1.64
N LEU A 180 9.27 8.56 -1.03
CA LEU A 180 8.88 8.40 0.37
C LEU A 180 9.82 9.23 1.25
N ARG A 181 9.24 9.97 2.19
CA ARG A 181 9.99 10.71 3.19
C ARG A 181 10.16 9.84 4.43
N LEU A 182 11.41 9.52 4.75
CA LEU A 182 11.76 8.87 6.00
C LEU A 182 11.95 9.94 7.07
N THR A 183 11.22 9.82 8.17
CA THR A 183 11.38 10.65 9.36
C THR A 183 11.82 9.78 10.52
N ALA A 184 12.41 10.40 11.54
CA ALA A 184 12.77 9.69 12.76
C ALA A 184 11.52 9.15 13.47
N ILE A 185 11.66 7.99 14.09
CA ILE A 185 10.72 7.49 15.10
C ILE A 185 11.39 7.73 16.44
N ASP A 186 11.14 8.91 17.02
CA ASP A 186 11.70 9.27 18.32
C ASP A 186 10.93 8.55 19.43
N ARG A 187 11.63 7.71 20.20
CA ARG A 187 11.06 7.04 21.37
C ARG A 187 11.50 7.77 22.63
N LEU A 188 10.54 8.35 23.35
CA LEU A 188 10.78 8.86 24.69
C LEU A 188 10.69 7.71 25.70
N VAL A 189 11.81 7.38 26.34
CA VAL A 189 11.86 6.37 27.40
C VAL A 189 12.17 7.08 28.72
N PRO A 190 11.17 7.28 29.61
CA PRO A 190 11.39 7.97 30.88
C PRO A 190 12.45 7.28 31.73
N GLY A 191 13.38 8.07 32.29
CA GLY A 191 14.44 7.57 33.18
C GLY A 191 15.62 6.86 32.47
N LEU A 192 15.63 6.82 31.14
CA LEU A 192 16.76 6.30 30.38
C LEU A 192 17.88 7.36 30.34
N ASP A 193 19.06 7.02 30.87
CA ASP A 193 20.27 7.83 30.69
C ASP A 193 20.74 7.70 29.22
N PRO A 194 20.74 8.79 28.43
CA PRO A 194 21.07 8.74 27.02
C PRO A 194 22.53 8.38 26.75
N VAL A 195 23.46 8.74 27.64
CA VAL A 195 24.88 8.42 27.49
C VAL A 195 25.09 6.93 27.68
N ARG A 196 24.49 6.37 28.73
CA ARG A 196 24.54 4.93 28.98
C ARG A 196 23.85 4.13 27.87
N ALA A 197 22.67 4.58 27.42
CA ALA A 197 21.93 3.92 26.34
C ALA A 197 22.71 3.92 25.02
N ALA A 198 23.34 5.04 24.65
CA ALA A 198 24.17 5.13 23.45
C ALA A 198 25.41 4.22 23.54
N ALA A 199 26.07 4.18 24.70
CA ALA A 199 27.22 3.31 24.94
C ALA A 199 26.86 1.82 24.79
N GLU A 200 25.71 1.38 25.34
CA GLU A 200 25.23 0.01 25.18
C GLU A 200 24.80 -0.29 23.74
N ALA A 201 24.08 0.63 23.09
CA ALA A 201 23.67 0.48 21.69
C ALA A 201 24.87 0.32 20.76
N ALA A 202 25.95 1.06 20.97
CA ALA A 202 27.18 0.95 20.18
C ALA A 202 27.86 -0.43 20.27
N ARG A 203 27.60 -1.22 21.33
CA ARG A 203 28.13 -2.59 21.47
C ARG A 203 27.41 -3.60 20.59
N VAL A 204 26.16 -3.33 20.24
CA VAL A 204 25.28 -4.25 19.47
C VAL A 204 24.99 -3.76 18.06
N ALA A 205 25.13 -2.46 17.79
CA ALA A 205 25.05 -1.89 16.45
C ALA A 205 26.36 -2.15 15.69
N GLN A 206 26.53 -3.36 15.16
CA GLN A 206 27.49 -3.61 14.09
C GLN A 206 26.85 -3.16 12.78
N VAL A 207 27.39 -2.09 12.19
CA VAL A 207 27.06 -1.64 10.82
C VAL A 207 28.11 -2.17 9.87
#